data_AF-A0AAV6LJ75-F1
#
_entry.id   AF-A0AAV6LJ75-F1
#
_cell.length_a   1.000
_cell.length_b   1.000
_cell.length_c   1.000
_cell.angle_alpha   90.00
_cell.angle_beta   90.00
_cell.angle_gamma   90.00
#
_symmetry.space_group_name_H-M   'P 1'
#
loop_
_entity.id
_entity.type
_entity.pdbx_description
1 polymer ?
#
loop_
_entity_poly.entity_id
_entity_poly.type
_entity_poly.pdbx_seq_one_letter_code
_entity_poly.pdbx_strand_id
1 'polypeptide(L)'
;MAIEPSVKGWMHADWTSLCRFVFTFAVGAGPVPGLLLPEILPSRIRAKAMAFCMSVHWVFNFCVGLLFLPLLEHLGRRLLYSIFGTFCLLAVVFVKRNVMETKGKTLQEIEIALLPQD
;
A
#
# COMPACT_ATOMS: atom_id res chain seq x y z
N MET A 1 -5.19 -6.48 -41.00
CA MET A 1 -5.48 -7.11 -39.69
C MET A 1 -6.48 -6.22 -38.96
N ALA A 2 -7.77 -6.32 -39.29
CA ALA A 2 -8.82 -5.54 -38.65
C ALA A 2 -9.30 -6.31 -37.41
N ILE A 3 -9.05 -5.75 -36.22
CA ILE A 3 -9.51 -6.29 -34.94
C ILE A 3 -11.04 -6.15 -34.90
N GLU A 4 -11.74 -7.25 -34.61
CA GLU A 4 -13.21 -7.27 -34.55
C GLU A 4 -13.78 -6.22 -33.57
N PRO A 5 -14.96 -5.62 -33.85
CA PRO A 5 -15.59 -4.64 -32.97
C PRO A 5 -15.92 -5.21 -31.58
N SER A 6 -16.06 -6.54 -31.45
CA SER A 6 -16.18 -7.23 -30.16
C SER A 6 -14.93 -6.98 -29.31
N VAL A 7 -13.74 -7.22 -29.85
CA VAL A 7 -12.43 -7.11 -29.17
C VAL A 7 -12.12 -5.67 -28.75
N LYS A 8 -12.55 -4.67 -29.53
CA LYS A 8 -12.42 -3.24 -29.14
C LYS A 8 -13.17 -2.92 -27.85
N GLY A 9 -14.38 -3.46 -27.65
CA GLY A 9 -15.17 -3.24 -26.45
C GLY A 9 -14.48 -3.77 -25.19
N TRP A 10 -13.91 -4.98 -25.26
CA TRP A 10 -13.11 -5.57 -24.17
C TRP A 10 -11.87 -4.73 -23.88
N MET A 11 -11.16 -4.27 -24.90
CA MET A 11 -9.96 -3.44 -24.74
C MET A 11 -10.22 -2.12 -23.99
N HIS A 12 -11.34 -1.45 -24.27
CA HIS A 12 -11.71 -0.23 -23.55
C HIS A 12 -12.14 -0.51 -22.10
N ALA A 13 -12.84 -1.62 -21.86
CA ALA A 13 -13.25 -2.03 -20.52
C ALA A 13 -12.05 -2.43 -19.65
N ASP A 14 -11.08 -3.14 -20.21
CA ASP A 14 -9.86 -3.57 -19.52
C ASP A 14 -8.95 -2.36 -19.23
N TRP A 15 -8.76 -1.47 -20.20
CA TRP A 15 -7.98 -0.24 -20.02
C TRP A 15 -8.56 0.65 -18.93
N THR A 16 -9.88 0.89 -18.94
CA THR A 16 -10.51 1.73 -17.92
C THR A 16 -10.42 1.10 -16.53
N SER A 17 -10.48 -0.23 -16.43
CA SER A 17 -10.35 -0.94 -15.15
C SER A 17 -8.93 -0.88 -14.61
N LEU A 18 -7.92 -1.02 -15.48
CA LEU A 18 -6.52 -0.83 -15.13
C LEU A 18 -6.26 0.60 -14.65
N CYS A 19 -6.71 1.61 -15.40
CA CYS A 19 -6.53 3.01 -15.02
C CYS A 19 -7.17 3.34 -13.67
N ARG A 20 -8.40 2.86 -13.41
CA ARG A 20 -9.07 3.05 -12.11
C ARG A 20 -8.29 2.41 -10.96
N PHE A 21 -7.79 1.19 -11.16
CA PHE A 21 -6.99 0.49 -10.16
C PHE A 21 -5.69 1.27 -9.84
N VAL A 22 -4.93 1.65 -10.87
CA VAL A 22 -3.69 2.40 -10.72
C VAL A 22 -3.92 3.76 -10.06
N PHE A 23 -4.97 4.48 -10.45
CA PHE A 23 -5.32 5.77 -9.85
C PHE A 23 -5.64 5.64 -8.36
N THR A 24 -6.44 4.64 -7.98
CA THR A 24 -6.79 4.39 -6.58
C THR A 24 -5.54 4.04 -5.75
N PHE A 25 -4.63 3.24 -6.32
CA PHE A 25 -3.36 2.92 -5.67
C PHE A 25 -2.47 4.15 -5.51
N ALA A 26 -2.37 4.98 -6.56
CA ALA A 26 -1.52 6.18 -6.58
C ALA A 26 -2.00 7.29 -5.63
N VAL A 27 -3.29 7.36 -5.32
CA VAL A 27 -3.82 8.36 -4.37
C VAL A 27 -3.68 7.91 -2.91
N GLY A 28 -3.76 6.59 -2.65
CA GLY A 28 -3.76 6.04 -1.30
C GLY A 28 -2.46 5.31 -0.95
N ALA A 29 -2.45 4.00 -1.20
CA ALA A 29 -1.41 3.09 -0.71
C ALA A 29 0.00 3.35 -1.26
N GLY A 30 0.13 4.07 -2.38
CA GLY A 30 1.41 4.46 -2.96
C GLY A 30 2.15 5.53 -2.14
N PRO A 31 1.65 6.78 -2.09
CA PRO A 31 2.37 7.88 -1.46
C PRO A 31 2.20 7.96 0.05
N VAL A 32 1.06 7.48 0.60
CA VAL A 32 0.71 7.73 2.01
C VAL A 32 1.72 7.13 2.99
N PRO A 33 2.13 5.85 2.89
CA PRO A 33 3.16 5.31 3.78
C PRO A 33 4.52 5.99 3.58
N GLY A 34 4.86 6.33 2.33
CA GLY A 34 6.13 6.97 1.98
C GLY A 34 6.27 8.40 2.53
N LEU A 35 5.15 9.12 2.67
CA LEU A 35 5.08 10.45 3.26
C LEU A 35 4.96 10.42 4.79
N LEU A 36 4.12 9.53 5.33
CA LEU A 36 3.90 9.43 6.77
C LEU A 36 5.12 8.93 7.54
N LEU A 37 5.86 7.93 7.02
CA LEU A 37 7.05 7.40 7.70
C LEU A 37 8.07 8.49 8.07
N PRO A 38 8.53 9.36 7.14
CA PRO A 38 9.48 10.42 7.48
C PRO A 38 8.90 11.54 8.34
N GLU A 39 7.57 11.68 8.46
CA GLU A 39 6.90 12.65 9.33
C GLU A 39 6.79 12.17 10.79
N ILE A 40 6.61 10.87 11.01
CA ILE A 40 6.48 10.27 12.35
C ILE A 40 7.87 10.00 12.96
N LEU A 41 8.89 9.77 12.13
CA LEU A 41 10.22 9.36 12.58
C LEU A 41 11.11 10.56 12.98
N PRO A 42 11.76 10.53 14.17
CA PRO A 42 12.65 11.60 14.59
C PRO A 42 13.85 11.74 13.64
N SER A 43 14.26 12.99 13.40
CA SER A 43 15.22 13.38 12.37
C SER A 43 16.54 12.60 12.42
N ARG A 44 16.97 12.20 13.62
CA ARG A 44 18.22 11.48 13.90
C ARG A 44 18.24 10.01 13.44
N ILE A 45 17.09 9.32 13.46
CA ILE A 45 17.01 7.89 13.11
C ILE A 45 16.25 7.63 11.81
N ARG A 46 15.57 8.64 11.27
CA ARG A 46 14.72 8.57 10.09
C ARG A 46 15.34 7.79 8.93
N ALA A 47 16.58 8.10 8.54
CA ALA A 47 17.25 7.41 7.44
C ALA A 47 17.41 5.90 7.68
N LYS A 48 17.80 5.49 8.90
CA LYS A 48 17.98 4.08 9.27
C LYS A 48 16.65 3.34 9.35
N ALA A 49 15.65 3.97 9.97
CA ALA A 49 14.30 3.40 10.11
C ALA A 49 13.62 3.24 8.74
N MET A 50 13.71 4.24 7.86
CA MET A 50 13.17 4.14 6.49
C MET A 50 13.88 3.06 5.68
N ALA A 51 15.20 2.94 5.77
CA ALA A 51 15.93 1.86 5.10
C ALA A 51 15.44 0.48 5.55
N PHE A 52 15.27 0.28 6.86
CA PHE A 52 14.73 -0.97 7.40
C PHE A 52 13.30 -1.25 6.90
N CYS A 53 12.40 -0.27 6.95
CA CYS A 53 11.04 -0.40 6.43
C CYS A 53 11.04 -0.77 4.94
N MET A 54 11.90 -0.14 4.14
CA MET A 54 12.03 -0.44 2.72
C MET A 54 12.57 -1.85 2.48
N SER A 55 13.57 -2.29 3.24
CA SER A 55 14.08 -3.67 3.16
C SER A 55 12.99 -4.69 3.47
N VAL A 56 12.21 -4.47 4.55
CA VAL A 56 11.08 -5.33 4.90
C VAL A 56 10.03 -5.33 3.78
N HIS A 57 9.69 -4.16 3.23
CA HIS A 57 8.77 -4.05 2.10
C HIS A 57 9.23 -4.89 0.90
N TRP A 58 10.49 -4.80 0.50
CA TRP A 58 11.04 -5.59 -0.60
C TRP A 58 11.04 -7.09 -0.32
N VAL A 59 11.37 -7.51 0.91
CA VAL A 59 11.32 -8.92 1.31
C VAL A 59 9.90 -9.47 1.18
N PHE A 60 8.89 -8.75 1.69
CA PHE A 60 7.50 -9.16 1.54
C PHE A 60 7.05 -9.16 0.08
N ASN A 61 7.46 -8.16 -0.71
CA ASN A 61 7.17 -8.12 -2.15
C ASN A 61 7.73 -9.35 -2.86
N PHE A 62 8.97 -9.74 -2.56
CA PHE A 62 9.59 -10.93 -3.10
C PHE A 62 8.87 -12.22 -2.67
N CYS A 63 8.53 -12.35 -1.40
CA CYS A 63 7.74 -13.49 -0.90
C CYS A 63 6.39 -13.60 -1.60
N VAL A 64 5.67 -12.48 -1.77
CA VAL A 64 4.39 -12.48 -2.49
C VAL A 64 4.61 -12.87 -3.95
N GLY A 65 5.63 -12.34 -4.63
CA GLY A 65 5.95 -12.70 -6.01
C GLY A 65 6.22 -14.19 -6.20
N LEU A 66 6.95 -14.82 -5.28
CA LEU A 66 7.23 -16.26 -5.30
C LEU A 66 6.00 -17.13 -4.97
N LEU A 67 5.22 -16.73 -3.97
CA LEU A 67 4.11 -17.52 -3.46
C LEU A 67 2.82 -17.32 -4.25
N PHE A 68 2.68 -16.23 -5.00
CA PHE A 68 1.44 -15.87 -5.67
C PHE A 68 0.98 -16.92 -6.68
N LEU A 69 1.85 -17.36 -7.60
CA LEU A 69 1.50 -18.36 -8.61
C LEU A 69 1.13 -19.73 -7.99
N PRO A 70 1.95 -20.31 -7.07
CA PRO A 70 1.57 -21.55 -6.38
C PRO A 70 0.26 -21.44 -5.60
N LEU A 71 0.05 -20.35 -4.84
CA LEU A 71 -1.21 -20.15 -4.12
C LEU A 71 -2.39 -19.99 -5.08
N LEU A 72 -2.20 -19.35 -6.23
CA LEU A 72 -3.24 -19.17 -7.23
C LEU A 72 -3.73 -20.50 -7.79
N GLU A 73 -2.80 -21.43 -8.04
CA GLU A 73 -3.09 -22.77 -8.56
C GLU A 73 -3.79 -23.64 -7.52
N HIS A 74 -3.36 -23.58 -6.25
CA HIS A 74 -3.93 -24.42 -5.19
C HIS A 74 -5.24 -23.89 -4.58
N LEU A 75 -5.34 -22.58 -4.30
CA LEU A 75 -6.50 -21.98 -3.62
C LEU A 75 -7.54 -21.41 -4.60
N GLY A 76 -7.13 -21.18 -5.85
CA GLY A 76 -7.96 -20.56 -6.87
C GLY A 76 -8.08 -19.04 -6.74
N ARG A 77 -8.34 -18.38 -7.88
CA ARG A 77 -8.42 -16.91 -8.01
C ARG A 77 -9.33 -16.24 -7.00
N ARG A 78 -10.55 -16.77 -6.83
CA ARG A 78 -11.60 -16.12 -6.01
C ARG A 78 -11.19 -16.03 -4.54
N LEU A 79 -10.68 -17.13 -3.98
CA LEU A 79 -10.28 -17.18 -2.58
C LEU A 79 -9.04 -16.33 -2.35
N LEU A 80 -8.03 -16.44 -3.23
CA LEU A 80 -6.79 -15.69 -3.09
C LEU A 80 -7.04 -14.17 -3.08
N TYR A 81 -7.81 -13.64 -4.05
CA TYR A 81 -8.15 -12.22 -4.07
C TYR A 81 -8.99 -11.78 -2.87
N SER A 82 -9.88 -12.63 -2.34
CA SER A 82 -10.65 -12.31 -1.14
C SER A 82 -9.78 -12.22 0.13
N ILE A 83 -8.75 -13.07 0.23
CA ILE A 83 -7.77 -13.01 1.33
C ILE A 83 -6.99 -11.70 1.26
N PHE A 84 -6.43 -11.35 0.09
CA PHE A 84 -5.73 -10.08 -0.10
C PHE A 84 -6.64 -8.87 0.20
N GLY A 85 -7.90 -8.90 -0.26
CA GLY A 85 -8.89 -7.87 0.03
C GLY A 85 -9.18 -7.72 1.54
N THR A 86 -9.25 -8.83 2.27
CA THR A 86 -9.46 -8.84 3.72
C THR A 86 -8.25 -8.26 4.45
N PHE A 87 -7.02 -8.62 4.03
CA PHE A 87 -5.80 -8.00 4.56
C PHE A 87 -5.76 -6.50 4.32
N CYS A 88 -6.18 -6.03 3.15
CA CYS A 88 -6.30 -4.59 2.86
C CYS A 88 -7.29 -3.90 3.80
N LEU A 89 -8.46 -4.49 4.07
CA LEU A 89 -9.44 -3.93 5.02
C LEU A 89 -8.88 -3.88 6.44
N LEU A 90 -8.21 -4.94 6.89
CA LEU A 90 -7.54 -4.97 8.20
C LEU A 90 -6.46 -3.89 8.30
N ALA A 91 -5.67 -3.69 7.25
CA ALA A 91 -4.68 -2.62 7.19
C ALA A 91 -5.32 -1.23 7.32
N VAL A 92 -6.45 -0.98 6.65
CA VAL A 92 -7.20 0.29 6.78
C VAL A 92 -7.67 0.51 8.22
N VAL A 93 -8.24 -0.52 8.87
CA VAL A 93 -8.67 -0.44 10.27
C VAL A 93 -7.48 -0.20 11.20
N PHE A 94 -6.36 -0.88 10.96
CA PHE A 94 -5.13 -0.71 11.72
C PHE A 94 -4.60 0.72 11.62
N VAL A 95 -4.49 1.26 10.40
CA VAL A 95 -4.06 2.63 10.15
C VAL A 95 -4.99 3.62 10.85
N LYS A 96 -6.31 3.47 10.68
CA LYS A 96 -7.29 4.37 11.31
C LYS A 96 -7.21 4.39 12.84
N ARG A 97 -6.80 3.28 13.48
CA ARG A 97 -6.70 3.18 14.95
C ARG A 97 -5.33 3.55 15.51
N ASN A 98 -4.26 3.16 14.83
CA ASN A 98 -2.90 3.21 15.38
C ASN A 98 -2.05 4.35 14.79
N VAL A 99 -2.38 4.84 13.59
CA VAL A 99 -1.67 5.96 12.99
C VAL A 99 -2.36 7.24 13.43
N MET A 100 -1.64 8.06 14.19
CA MET A 100 -2.09 9.42 14.50
C MET A 100 -2.01 10.27 13.23
N GLU A 101 -3.05 11.06 12.97
CA GLU A 101 -3.07 11.98 11.83
C GLU A 101 -1.96 13.04 12.02
N THR A 102 -0.95 13.02 11.15
CA THR A 102 0.16 13.99 11.12
C THR A 102 -0.18 15.24 10.31
N LYS A 103 -1.30 15.21 9.56
CA LYS A 103 -1.69 16.27 8.62
C LYS A 103 -1.93 17.59 9.35
N GLY A 104 -1.10 18.59 9.04
CA GLY A 104 -1.22 19.95 9.56
C GLY A 104 -0.53 20.20 10.91
N LYS A 105 0.26 19.24 11.42
CA LYS A 105 1.10 19.43 12.60
C LYS A 105 2.54 19.69 12.21
N THR A 106 3.21 20.57 12.94
CA THR A 106 4.65 20.80 12.78
C THR A 106 5.43 19.60 13.31
N LEU A 107 6.65 19.38 12.77
CA LEU A 107 7.52 18.28 13.22
C LEU A 107 7.77 18.32 14.74
N GLN A 108 7.86 19.53 15.32
CA GLN A 108 8.02 19.72 16.77
C GLN A 108 6.79 19.30 17.57
N GLU A 109 5.57 19.57 17.11
CA GLU A 109 4.33 19.17 17.82
C GLU A 109 4.15 17.65 17.84
N ILE A 110 4.59 16.97 16.76
CA ILE A 110 4.58 15.51 16.69
C ILE A 110 5.62 14.93 17.66
N GLU A 111 6.82 15.53 17.73
CA GLU A 111 7.88 15.12 18.66
C GLU A 111 7.49 15.32 20.13
N ILE A 112 6.81 16.44 20.47
CA ILE A 112 6.29 16.71 21.82
C ILE A 112 5.17 15.74 22.20
N ALA A 113 4.28 15.37 21.28
CA ALA A 113 3.20 14.42 21.55
C ALA A 113 3.69 12.96 21.71
N LEU A 114 4.88 12.64 21.18
CA LEU A 114 5.50 11.31 21.25
C LEU A 114 6.41 11.13 22.49
N LEU A 115 6.86 12.21 23.12
CA LEU A 115 7.70 12.15 24.33
C LEU A 115 6.84 12.24 25.61
N PRO A 116 7.12 11.43 26.64
CA PRO A 116 6.52 11.62 27.95
C PRO A 116 6.95 12.98 28.52
N GLN A 117 5.97 13.81 28.87
CA GLN A 117 6.16 15.07 29.57
C GLN A 117 6.44 14.76 31.05
N ASP A 118 7.72 14.61 31.40
CA ASP A 118 8.20 14.75 32.77
C ASP A 118 8.73 16.19 32.98
#